data_AF-A0A937LUL5-F1
#
_entry.id   AF-A0A937LUL5-F1
#
_cell.length_a   1.000
_cell.length_b   1.000
_cell.length_c   1.000
_cell.angle_alpha   90.00
_cell.angle_beta   90.00
_cell.angle_gamma   90.00
#
_symmetry.space_group_name_H-M   'P 1'
#
loop_
_entity.id
_entity.type
_entity.pdbx_description
1 polymer ?
#
loop_
_entity_poly.entity_id
_entity_poly.type
_entity_poly.pdbx_seq_one_letter_code
_entity_poly.pdbx_strand_id
1 'polypeptide(L)'
;MRPKLLTLLFVTSFGITAQNSLNISLKGQTTYLNDLSDIWGYTDSSGNEFALVGTRAGVSIVDVSNASSPIKKQFIQGPYTDWRDLKTWSHYAYIIHDNTSAWNTIPDQGLLIVDLDSVNNTIPTFKTMNPGIQLPNGGVDTLRRAHNLYIDENGYAYLFGANVGNGGALIFDVATDPWNPTYIGMFDTHYLHDGMVRGDTLWAAAVNIGKFLVIDATVKDSTVILATHGTPNAFTHNAWISDDNTVLFTTDEIGNAFLTAYDVSDLANITELDRIQTSLGTSVIPHNAHVYGQWVVTSYYTAGVQIVDAKYPELLVEVGYFDTSPSFSGNGFYGNWGAYPYFESGLIVCSDIEEGLSVLEPTYVEASRVHVVVYDSITRAPLSNAVILFDRTSDTLQSSIDGLADAGTHLDVMDSISVKLAGFVTHRSAYQWQAGVFDTVKVALLNVNNVGTQDVANSAVVLQPNPNNGIFQLTGVENGTYQLIDSKGSMLEQGVLLNDWVELKNNYAHGSYYLRVQWETQAKTFPVMLLP
;
A
#
# COMPACT_ATOMS: atom_id res chain seq x y z
N MET A 1 21.80 54.04 -44.92
CA MET A 1 21.69 52.60 -44.61
C MET A 1 21.96 52.41 -43.13
N ARG A 2 20.94 52.10 -42.32
CA ARG A 2 21.09 51.77 -40.90
C ARG A 2 20.81 50.26 -40.75
N PRO A 3 21.70 49.47 -40.11
CA PRO A 3 21.54 48.03 -40.02
C PRO A 3 20.41 47.70 -39.03
N LYS A 4 19.52 46.79 -39.44
CA LYS A 4 18.52 46.19 -38.53
C LYS A 4 19.21 45.11 -37.73
N LEU A 5 19.28 45.30 -36.42
CA LEU A 5 19.73 44.29 -35.45
C LEU A 5 18.64 43.22 -35.35
N LEU A 6 18.93 41.99 -35.76
CA LEU A 6 18.04 40.85 -35.63
C LEU A 6 18.34 40.17 -34.28
N THR A 7 17.51 40.42 -33.27
CA THR A 7 17.62 39.77 -31.97
C THR A 7 17.08 38.34 -32.10
N LEU A 8 17.98 37.36 -32.03
CA LEU A 8 17.64 35.93 -31.99
C LEU A 8 17.19 35.59 -30.56
N LEU A 9 15.89 35.35 -30.38
CA LEU A 9 15.32 34.91 -29.11
C LEU A 9 15.60 33.41 -28.95
N PHE A 10 16.53 33.04 -28.08
CA PHE A 10 16.70 31.65 -27.64
C PHE A 10 15.55 31.33 -26.66
N VAL A 11 14.55 30.60 -27.13
CA VAL A 11 13.53 30.00 -26.25
C VAL A 11 14.14 28.71 -25.70
N THR A 12 14.71 28.78 -24.50
CA THR A 12 15.03 27.58 -23.72
C THR A 12 13.72 26.98 -23.22
N SER A 13 13.23 25.95 -23.88
CA SER A 13 12.17 25.10 -23.38
C SER A 13 12.69 24.31 -22.18
N PHE A 14 12.44 24.81 -20.97
CA PHE A 14 12.48 23.96 -19.78
C PHE A 14 11.29 22.99 -19.90
N GLY A 15 11.59 21.70 -20.06
CA GLY A 15 10.59 20.67 -19.84
C GLY A 15 10.23 20.70 -18.35
N ILE A 16 9.05 21.21 -18.02
CA ILE A 16 8.47 21.03 -16.70
C ILE A 16 8.05 19.56 -16.68
N THR A 17 8.85 18.69 -16.09
CA THR A 17 8.38 17.36 -15.68
C THR A 17 7.39 17.61 -14.56
N ALA A 18 6.10 17.41 -14.83
CA ALA A 18 5.10 17.38 -13.77
C ALA A 18 5.46 16.22 -12.82
N GLN A 19 5.51 16.49 -11.51
CA GLN A 19 5.65 15.45 -10.50
C GLN A 19 4.49 14.47 -10.63
N ASN A 20 4.78 13.18 -10.67
CA ASN A 20 3.76 12.15 -10.81
C ASN A 20 3.00 12.02 -9.49
N SER A 21 1.67 12.08 -9.54
CA SER A 21 0.84 11.97 -8.33
C SER A 21 -0.54 11.40 -8.64
N LEU A 22 -1.11 10.74 -7.63
CA LEU A 22 -2.48 10.26 -7.58
C LEU A 22 -3.03 10.55 -6.18
N ASN A 23 -4.15 11.26 -6.09
CA ASN A 23 -4.86 11.57 -4.84
C ASN A 23 -4.00 12.23 -3.73
N ILE A 24 -2.81 12.75 -4.05
CA ILE A 24 -1.94 13.45 -3.12
C ILE A 24 -1.47 14.73 -3.80
N SER A 25 -1.51 15.85 -3.08
CA SER A 25 -1.07 17.16 -3.58
C SER A 25 0.07 17.74 -2.74
N LEU A 26 1.06 18.35 -3.40
CA LEU A 26 2.11 19.09 -2.73
C LEU A 26 1.59 20.43 -2.22
N LYS A 27 1.79 20.72 -0.94
CA LYS A 27 1.46 22.02 -0.34
C LYS A 27 2.68 22.91 -0.21
N GLY A 28 3.78 22.38 0.30
CA GLY A 28 5.01 23.14 0.50
C GLY A 28 6.23 22.24 0.49
N GLN A 29 7.39 22.85 0.26
CA GLN A 29 8.67 22.14 0.22
C GLN A 29 9.75 22.99 0.87
N THR A 30 10.72 22.36 1.51
CA THR A 30 11.91 23.01 2.06
C THR A 30 13.16 22.23 1.69
N THR A 31 14.10 22.87 1.00
CA THR A 31 15.38 22.26 0.61
C THR A 31 16.41 22.29 1.74
N TYR A 32 17.41 21.42 1.66
CA TYR A 32 18.50 21.32 2.64
C TYR A 32 19.87 21.34 1.95
N LEU A 33 20.91 21.71 2.70
CA LEU A 33 22.30 21.66 2.23
C LEU A 33 22.93 20.28 2.42
N ASN A 34 22.41 19.51 3.37
CA ASN A 34 22.84 18.15 3.65
C ASN A 34 21.69 17.21 3.36
N ASP A 35 22.05 16.00 2.96
CA ASP A 35 21.10 14.92 2.77
C ASP A 35 20.28 14.66 4.04
N LEU A 36 19.05 14.24 3.83
CA LEU A 36 18.11 13.93 4.90
C LEU A 36 18.09 12.44 5.27
N SER A 37 17.45 12.17 6.39
CA SER A 37 17.20 10.83 6.97
C SER A 37 15.76 10.81 7.50
N ASP A 38 15.45 10.06 8.57
CA ASP A 38 14.09 9.87 9.02
C ASP A 38 13.34 11.16 9.41
N ILE A 39 12.02 11.07 9.48
CA ILE A 39 11.11 12.15 9.82
C ILE A 39 10.06 11.73 10.83
N TRP A 40 9.69 12.68 11.69
CA TRP A 40 8.59 12.52 12.62
C TRP A 40 7.80 13.81 12.78
N GLY A 41 6.66 13.73 13.46
CA GLY A 41 5.80 14.88 13.73
C GLY A 41 5.63 15.16 15.22
N TYR A 42 5.29 16.41 15.52
CA TYR A 42 4.84 16.86 16.83
C TYR A 42 3.77 17.92 16.67
N THR A 43 2.68 17.80 17.43
CA THR A 43 1.67 18.85 17.54
C THR A 43 1.75 19.43 18.95
N ASP A 44 1.98 20.74 19.06
CA ASP A 44 2.04 21.39 20.36
C ASP A 44 0.65 21.56 20.98
N SER A 45 0.62 21.96 22.26
CA SER A 45 -0.63 22.20 22.99
C SER A 45 -1.52 23.33 22.42
N SER A 46 -1.00 24.12 21.49
CA SER A 46 -1.74 25.17 20.77
C SER A 46 -2.25 24.72 19.40
N GLY A 47 -1.96 23.47 18.99
CA GLY A 47 -2.33 22.93 17.69
C GLY A 47 -1.37 23.29 16.55
N ASN A 48 -0.17 23.81 16.84
CA ASN A 48 0.85 24.04 15.82
C ASN A 48 1.54 22.70 15.51
N GLU A 49 1.73 22.42 14.22
CA GLU A 49 2.31 21.18 13.73
C GLU A 49 3.78 21.41 13.34
N PHE A 50 4.65 20.54 13.80
CA PHE A 50 6.09 20.60 13.57
C PHE A 50 6.61 19.30 12.97
N ALA A 51 7.29 19.40 11.83
CA ALA A 51 8.10 18.33 11.29
C ALA A 51 9.47 18.31 11.98
N LEU A 52 9.84 17.14 12.51
CA LEU A 52 11.16 16.84 13.04
C LEU A 52 11.94 16.11 11.97
N VAL A 53 12.94 16.76 11.38
CA VAL A 53 13.64 16.28 10.19
C VAL A 53 15.07 15.90 10.55
N GLY A 54 15.41 14.62 10.38
CA GLY A 54 16.79 14.15 10.48
C GLY A 54 17.61 14.64 9.29
N THR A 55 18.76 15.24 9.54
CA THR A 55 19.73 15.65 8.51
C THR A 55 21.07 14.99 8.78
N ARG A 56 21.98 14.92 7.79
CA ARG A 56 23.33 14.41 8.08
C ARG A 56 24.07 15.14 9.19
N ALA A 57 23.80 16.43 9.40
CA ALA A 57 24.52 17.27 10.35
C ALA A 57 23.80 17.50 11.69
N GLY A 58 22.61 16.95 11.89
CA GLY A 58 21.79 17.19 13.07
C GLY A 58 20.30 17.10 12.80
N VAL A 59 19.49 17.76 13.64
CA VAL A 59 18.02 17.74 13.57
C VAL A 59 17.50 19.13 13.23
N SER A 60 16.59 19.22 12.26
CA SER A 60 15.88 20.44 11.91
C SER A 60 14.43 20.36 12.41
N ILE A 61 13.96 21.37 13.12
CA ILE A 61 12.57 21.49 13.56
C ILE A 61 11.89 22.53 12.67
N VAL A 62 10.87 22.11 11.93
CA VAL A 62 10.18 22.91 10.93
C VAL A 62 8.72 23.07 11.31
N ASP A 63 8.26 24.30 11.46
CA ASP A 63 6.84 24.62 11.63
C ASP A 63 6.12 24.44 10.29
N VAL A 64 5.15 23.53 10.26
CA VAL A 64 4.35 23.17 9.09
C VAL A 64 2.88 23.56 9.25
N SER A 65 2.54 24.31 10.31
CA SER A 65 1.17 24.78 10.59
C SER A 65 0.56 25.58 9.44
N ASN A 66 1.40 26.28 8.67
CA ASN A 66 1.05 26.73 7.32
C ASN A 66 1.73 25.83 6.29
N ALA A 67 1.01 24.80 5.83
CA ALA A 67 1.50 23.78 4.91
C ALA A 67 2.14 24.35 3.63
N SER A 68 1.67 25.51 3.15
CA SER A 68 2.18 26.15 1.94
C SER A 68 3.49 26.93 2.12
N SER A 69 3.88 27.19 3.36
CA SER A 69 5.07 27.97 3.70
C SER A 69 5.74 27.41 4.96
N PRO A 70 6.31 26.19 4.90
CA PRO A 70 7.05 25.61 6.02
C PRO A 70 8.22 26.52 6.47
N ILE A 71 8.42 26.63 7.79
CA ILE A 71 9.43 27.54 8.38
C ILE A 71 10.39 26.74 9.26
N LYS A 72 11.68 26.72 8.90
CA LYS A 72 12.75 26.16 9.75
C LYS A 72 12.91 27.00 11.03
N LYS A 73 12.44 26.46 12.16
CA LYS A 73 12.43 27.13 13.47
C LYS A 73 13.77 26.98 14.19
N GLN A 74 14.27 25.74 14.26
CA GLN A 74 15.46 25.39 15.01
C GLN A 74 16.31 24.40 14.24
N PHE A 75 17.61 24.43 14.50
CA PHE A 75 18.55 23.40 14.06
C PHE A 75 19.47 23.03 15.22
N ILE A 76 19.47 21.76 15.60
CA ILE A 76 20.31 21.22 16.67
C ILE A 76 21.40 20.39 16.01
N GLN A 77 22.64 20.88 16.10
CA GLN A 77 23.78 20.22 15.48
C GLN A 77 24.13 18.92 16.23
N GLY A 78 24.33 17.85 15.45
CA GLY A 78 24.69 16.52 15.95
C GLY A 78 25.93 15.95 15.25
N PRO A 79 26.31 14.71 15.60
CA PRO A 79 27.35 13.99 14.88
C PRO A 79 26.94 13.77 13.43
N TYR A 80 27.95 13.79 12.54
CA TYR A 80 27.71 13.64 11.11
C TYR A 80 27.45 12.17 10.76
N THR A 81 26.26 11.85 10.25
CA THR A 81 25.84 10.46 9.94
C THR A 81 24.77 10.44 8.85
N ASP A 82 24.66 9.34 8.12
CA ASP A 82 23.57 9.09 7.19
C ASP A 82 22.26 8.68 7.90
N TRP A 83 22.35 8.07 9.08
CA TRP A 83 21.22 7.45 9.76
C TRP A 83 20.88 8.18 11.06
N ARG A 84 19.70 8.80 11.06
CA ARG A 84 19.13 9.45 12.23
C ARG A 84 17.66 9.10 12.30
N ASP A 85 17.21 8.72 13.48
CA ASP A 85 15.81 8.41 13.75
C ASP A 85 15.33 9.21 14.96
N LEU A 86 14.05 9.54 14.97
CA LEU A 86 13.46 10.44 15.93
C LEU A 86 11.99 10.15 16.18
N LYS A 87 11.61 10.17 17.46
CA LYS A 87 10.24 9.91 17.94
C LYS A 87 9.90 10.86 19.07
N THR A 88 8.60 11.04 19.34
CA THR A 88 8.11 11.98 20.35
C THR A 88 7.37 11.27 21.47
N TRP A 89 7.51 11.81 22.68
CA TRP A 89 6.69 11.44 23.83
C TRP A 89 6.41 12.67 24.68
N SER A 90 5.13 12.95 24.93
CA SER A 90 4.68 14.25 25.44
C SER A 90 5.25 15.38 24.57
N HIS A 91 5.91 16.37 25.18
CA HIS A 91 6.56 17.50 24.51
C HIS A 91 8.07 17.27 24.30
N TYR A 92 8.56 16.03 24.43
CA TYR A 92 9.97 15.71 24.20
C TYR A 92 10.16 14.96 22.89
N ALA A 93 11.20 15.32 22.15
CA ALA A 93 11.73 14.53 21.05
C ALA A 93 12.96 13.74 21.52
N TYR A 94 13.01 12.47 21.13
CA TYR A 94 14.08 11.53 21.38
C TYR A 94 14.72 11.20 20.05
N ILE A 95 16.03 11.41 19.95
CA ILE A 95 16.76 11.28 18.70
C ILE A 95 17.97 10.38 18.93
N ILE A 96 18.12 9.41 18.04
CA ILE A 96 19.28 8.53 17.96
C ILE A 96 20.02 8.76 16.65
N HIS A 97 21.23 8.24 16.56
CA HIS A 97 22.04 8.27 15.36
C HIS A 97 22.89 7.01 15.30
N ASP A 98 23.21 6.56 14.09
CA ASP A 98 24.11 5.43 13.85
C ASP A 98 25.44 5.89 13.22
N ASN A 99 26.39 4.96 13.08
CA ASN A 99 27.61 5.05 12.27
C ASN A 99 28.05 6.48 11.87
N THR A 100 28.75 7.15 12.77
CA THR A 100 29.22 8.51 12.53
C THR A 100 30.44 8.53 11.61
N SER A 101 30.53 9.56 10.77
CA SER A 101 31.66 9.76 9.85
C SER A 101 32.50 10.98 10.25
N ALA A 102 33.78 10.96 9.88
CA ALA A 102 34.80 11.91 10.34
C ALA A 102 34.68 13.33 9.73
N TRP A 103 33.54 13.69 9.12
CA TRP A 103 33.30 15.01 8.54
C TRP A 103 33.17 16.12 9.58
N ASN A 104 32.74 15.79 10.80
CA ASN A 104 32.81 16.68 11.95
C ASN A 104 33.41 15.97 13.17
N THR A 105 33.72 16.72 14.23
CA THR A 105 34.34 16.18 15.45
C THR A 105 33.34 16.07 16.61
N ILE A 106 32.04 16.07 16.32
CA ILE A 106 31.02 15.90 17.36
C ILE A 106 30.98 14.41 17.70
N PRO A 107 31.21 14.02 18.96
CA PRO A 107 31.24 12.62 19.35
C PRO A 107 29.84 12.02 19.31
N ASP A 108 29.79 10.69 19.32
CA ASP A 108 28.56 9.92 19.46
C ASP A 108 27.78 10.34 20.72
N GLN A 109 26.49 10.64 20.55
CA GLN A 109 25.65 11.27 21.58
C GLN A 109 24.75 10.29 22.35
N GLY A 110 24.74 9.00 22.01
CA GLY A 110 23.79 8.05 22.57
C GLY A 110 22.36 8.44 22.21
N LEU A 111 21.65 9.01 23.18
CA LEU A 111 20.31 9.55 23.05
C LEU A 111 20.32 11.08 23.21
N LEU A 112 19.88 11.80 22.18
CA LEU A 112 19.59 13.24 22.24
C LEU A 112 18.12 13.44 22.63
N ILE A 113 17.88 14.30 23.62
CA ILE A 113 16.55 14.64 24.12
C ILE A 113 16.35 16.14 23.95
N VAL A 114 15.28 16.54 23.28
CA VAL A 114 14.93 17.94 23.01
C VAL A 114 13.59 18.26 23.65
N ASP A 115 13.52 19.34 24.41
CA ASP A 115 12.27 19.90 24.92
C ASP A 115 11.62 20.76 23.82
N LEU A 116 10.52 20.29 23.25
CA LEU A 116 9.84 20.95 22.13
C LEU A 116 9.04 22.19 22.57
N ASP A 117 8.70 22.35 23.84
CA ASP A 117 8.07 23.59 24.34
C ASP A 117 9.06 24.77 24.26
N SER A 118 10.36 24.46 24.21
CA SER A 118 11.41 25.45 24.03
C SER A 118 11.70 25.82 22.57
N VAL A 119 10.97 25.29 21.59
CA VAL A 119 11.23 25.50 20.14
C VAL A 119 11.19 26.97 19.72
N ASN A 120 10.45 27.81 20.45
CA ASN A 120 10.35 29.24 20.18
C ASN A 120 11.39 30.10 20.92
N ASN A 121 12.23 29.49 21.77
CA ASN A 121 13.33 30.19 22.42
C ASN A 121 14.46 30.47 21.42
N THR A 122 15.31 31.45 21.73
CA THR A 122 16.51 31.75 20.91
C THR A 122 17.41 30.51 20.76
N ILE A 123 17.49 29.68 21.80
CA ILE A 123 18.17 28.39 21.80
C ILE A 123 17.23 27.38 22.45
N PRO A 124 16.90 26.26 21.79
CA PRO A 124 16.07 25.22 22.37
C PRO A 124 16.83 24.52 23.50
N THR A 125 16.10 24.04 24.49
CA THR A 125 16.63 23.23 25.58
C THR A 125 16.75 21.80 25.11
N PHE A 126 17.96 21.25 25.17
CA PHE A 126 18.23 19.86 24.82
C PHE A 126 19.40 19.32 25.64
N LYS A 127 19.54 17.99 25.70
CA LYS A 127 20.71 17.32 26.26
C LYS A 127 20.98 16.01 25.56
N THR A 128 22.20 15.50 25.72
CA THR A 128 22.60 14.18 25.23
C THR A 128 22.91 13.27 26.42
N MET A 129 22.66 11.98 26.29
CA MET A 129 22.99 10.99 27.31
C MET A 129 23.59 9.71 26.71
N ASN A 130 24.66 9.25 27.34
CA ASN A 130 25.33 7.99 27.03
C ASN A 130 25.25 7.06 28.25
N PRO A 131 24.06 6.50 28.56
CA PRO A 131 23.87 5.66 29.73
C PRO A 131 24.74 4.39 29.66
N GLY A 132 25.19 3.93 30.84
CA GLY A 132 25.75 2.59 30.99
C GLY A 132 24.62 1.56 31.05
N ILE A 133 24.72 0.53 30.22
CA ILE A 133 23.73 -0.52 30.04
C ILE A 133 24.29 -1.82 30.60
N GLN A 134 23.54 -2.43 31.52
CA GLN A 134 23.89 -3.71 32.10
C GLN A 134 23.60 -4.82 31.07
N LEU A 135 24.62 -5.62 30.75
CA LEU A 135 24.51 -6.73 29.80
C LEU A 135 24.04 -8.02 30.51
N PRO A 136 23.38 -8.94 29.80
CA PRO A 136 22.97 -10.25 30.34
C PRO A 136 24.14 -11.09 30.90
N ASN A 137 25.35 -10.87 30.39
CA ASN A 137 26.57 -11.55 30.86
C ASN A 137 27.19 -10.93 32.13
N GLY A 138 26.58 -9.90 32.71
CA GLY A 138 27.09 -9.20 33.89
C GLY A 138 28.02 -8.02 33.60
N GLY A 139 28.40 -7.77 32.34
CA GLY A 139 29.19 -6.61 31.93
C GLY A 139 28.36 -5.32 31.85
N VAL A 140 29.06 -4.20 31.64
CA VAL A 140 28.43 -2.90 31.33
C VAL A 140 29.06 -2.35 30.06
N ASP A 141 28.24 -1.92 29.10
CA ASP A 141 28.67 -1.13 27.94
C ASP A 141 27.93 0.20 27.92
N THR A 142 28.45 1.18 27.19
CA THR A 142 27.87 2.52 27.06
C THR A 142 27.06 2.62 25.79
N LEU A 143 25.84 3.13 25.88
CA LEU A 143 25.05 3.51 24.71
C LEU A 143 25.70 4.72 24.02
N ARG A 144 26.12 4.53 22.77
CA ARG A 144 26.74 5.55 21.92
C ARG A 144 25.91 5.84 20.68
N ARG A 145 25.30 4.79 20.12
CA ARG A 145 24.52 4.82 18.90
C ARG A 145 23.44 3.75 18.90
N ALA A 146 22.41 3.99 18.11
CA ALA A 146 21.33 3.05 17.76
C ALA A 146 20.90 3.32 16.32
N HIS A 147 20.24 2.35 15.70
CA HIS A 147 19.80 2.45 14.32
C HIS A 147 18.41 3.10 14.18
N ASN A 148 17.48 2.70 15.05
CA ASN A 148 16.10 3.18 15.05
C ASN A 148 15.56 3.29 16.50
N LEU A 149 14.43 3.95 16.70
CA LEU A 149 13.68 3.89 17.95
C LEU A 149 12.16 3.94 17.72
N TYR A 150 11.42 3.36 18.67
CA TYR A 150 9.97 3.49 18.78
C TYR A 150 9.57 3.80 20.21
N ILE A 151 8.49 4.57 20.42
CA ILE A 151 7.94 4.82 21.75
C ILE A 151 6.48 4.38 21.76
N ASP A 152 6.15 3.44 22.65
CA ASP A 152 4.80 2.90 22.78
C ASP A 152 3.86 3.86 23.53
N GLU A 153 2.56 3.55 23.50
CA GLU A 153 1.51 4.32 24.15
C GLU A 153 1.59 4.34 25.68
N ASN A 154 2.42 3.48 26.28
CA ASN A 154 2.66 3.41 27.72
C ASN A 154 3.91 4.21 28.15
N GLY A 155 4.65 4.77 27.19
CA GLY A 155 5.85 5.56 27.42
C GLY A 155 7.08 4.70 27.70
N TYR A 156 7.21 3.58 27.00
CA TYR A 156 8.47 2.86 26.87
C TYR A 156 9.12 3.16 25.53
N ALA A 157 10.37 3.64 25.55
CA ALA A 157 11.19 3.83 24.37
C ALA A 157 12.04 2.59 24.10
N TYR A 158 11.91 2.03 22.91
CA TYR A 158 12.64 0.88 22.41
C TYR A 158 13.67 1.37 21.40
N LEU A 159 14.95 1.18 21.68
CA LEU A 159 16.06 1.59 20.81
C LEU A 159 16.61 0.34 20.10
N PHE A 160 16.49 0.32 18.78
CA PHE A 160 16.85 -0.82 17.93
C PHE A 160 18.26 -0.67 17.36
N GLY A 161 18.97 -1.77 17.12
CA GLY A 161 20.28 -1.75 16.46
C GLY A 161 21.37 -1.02 17.24
N ALA A 162 21.26 -0.97 18.57
CA ALA A 162 22.24 -0.30 19.42
C ALA A 162 23.64 -0.93 19.32
N ASN A 163 24.70 -0.15 19.61
CA ASN A 163 26.06 -0.70 19.74
C ASN A 163 26.26 -1.65 20.93
N VAL A 164 25.22 -1.84 21.75
CA VAL A 164 25.23 -2.60 22.99
C VAL A 164 24.61 -3.97 22.72
N GLY A 165 25.22 -5.02 23.28
CA GLY A 165 24.73 -6.39 23.09
C GLY A 165 24.80 -6.83 21.64
N ASN A 166 23.77 -7.53 21.17
CA ASN A 166 23.57 -7.95 19.80
C ASN A 166 22.81 -6.91 18.95
N GLY A 167 22.56 -5.71 19.48
CA GLY A 167 21.79 -4.67 18.80
C GLY A 167 20.31 -5.04 18.65
N GLY A 168 19.74 -5.73 19.64
CA GLY A 168 18.31 -5.99 19.71
C GLY A 168 17.51 -4.73 20.05
N ALA A 169 16.68 -4.77 21.10
CA ALA A 169 15.93 -3.60 21.57
C ALA A 169 16.33 -3.25 23.01
N LEU A 170 16.95 -2.09 23.23
CA LEU A 170 17.11 -1.53 24.58
C LEU A 170 15.84 -0.81 24.98
N ILE A 171 15.35 -1.04 26.20
CA ILE A 171 14.07 -0.51 26.65
C ILE A 171 14.28 0.51 27.78
N PHE A 172 13.70 1.70 27.61
CA PHE A 172 13.75 2.81 28.54
C PHE A 172 12.34 3.23 28.97
N ASP A 173 12.15 3.53 30.25
CA ASP A 173 10.98 4.25 30.74
C ASP A 173 11.16 5.75 30.47
N VAL A 174 10.27 6.30 29.63
CA VAL A 174 10.16 7.73 29.34
C VAL A 174 8.86 8.34 29.91
N ALA A 175 7.98 7.54 30.50
CA ALA A 175 6.74 8.00 31.12
C ALA A 175 6.99 8.66 32.48
N THR A 176 7.87 8.07 33.30
CA THR A 176 8.09 8.50 34.69
C THR A 176 8.83 9.84 34.76
N ASP A 177 9.91 9.98 34.01
CA ASP A 177 10.68 11.21 33.85
C ASP A 177 11.16 11.31 32.40
N PRO A 178 10.36 11.91 31.50
CA PRO A 178 10.72 12.05 30.09
C PRO A 178 12.05 12.79 29.88
N TRP A 179 12.41 13.71 30.78
CA TRP A 179 13.68 14.39 30.69
C TRP A 179 14.82 13.45 31.06
N ASN A 180 14.67 12.55 32.04
CA ASN A 180 15.71 11.60 32.45
C ASN A 180 15.26 10.13 32.29
N PRO A 181 15.22 9.60 31.05
CA PRO A 181 14.81 8.23 30.79
C PRO A 181 15.66 7.20 31.54
N THR A 182 15.02 6.15 32.04
CA THR A 182 15.68 5.10 32.81
C THR A 182 15.70 3.80 32.02
N TYR A 183 16.87 3.18 31.88
CA TYR A 183 17.00 1.84 31.28
C TYR A 183 16.34 0.80 32.18
N ILE A 184 15.45 -0.03 31.64
CA ILE A 184 14.65 -1.01 32.41
C ILE A 184 14.78 -2.45 31.90
N GLY A 185 15.38 -2.68 30.75
CA GLY A 185 15.53 -4.03 30.21
C GLY A 185 15.89 -4.04 28.72
N MET A 186 16.04 -5.24 28.15
CA MET A 186 16.33 -5.39 26.73
C MET A 186 15.81 -6.71 26.16
N PHE A 187 15.58 -6.72 24.86
CA PHE A 187 15.62 -7.92 24.03
C PHE A 187 16.98 -7.98 23.34
N ASP A 188 17.69 -9.11 23.45
CA ASP A 188 19.08 -9.22 22.93
C ASP A 188 19.35 -10.52 22.16
N THR A 189 18.31 -11.24 21.71
CA THR A 189 18.50 -12.54 21.02
C THR A 189 18.95 -12.35 19.57
N HIS A 190 18.46 -11.32 18.90
CA HIS A 190 18.75 -11.00 17.50
C HIS A 190 18.95 -9.49 17.33
N TYR A 191 19.72 -9.10 16.30
CA TYR A 191 19.74 -7.72 15.82
C TYR A 191 18.36 -7.33 15.31
N LEU A 192 17.84 -6.22 15.81
CA LEU A 192 16.59 -5.62 15.34
C LEU A 192 16.92 -4.31 14.63
N HIS A 193 16.43 -4.17 13.40
CA HIS A 193 16.63 -2.97 12.58
C HIS A 193 15.65 -1.87 12.95
N ASP A 194 14.39 -2.26 13.09
CA ASP A 194 13.23 -1.43 13.35
C ASP A 194 12.19 -2.28 14.10
N GLY A 195 11.14 -1.65 14.61
CA GLY A 195 10.00 -2.32 15.20
C GLY A 195 8.97 -1.36 15.74
N MET A 196 7.76 -1.87 15.91
CA MET A 196 6.63 -1.17 16.52
C MET A 196 6.16 -1.96 17.74
N VAL A 197 5.78 -1.26 18.79
CA VAL A 197 5.26 -1.88 20.02
C VAL A 197 3.83 -1.42 20.25
N ARG A 198 2.96 -2.37 20.60
CA ARG A 198 1.62 -2.04 21.10
C ARG A 198 1.30 -2.87 22.33
N GLY A 199 0.86 -2.18 23.38
CA GLY A 199 0.75 -2.74 24.71
C GLY A 199 2.09 -3.32 25.15
N ASP A 200 2.13 -4.63 25.32
CA ASP A 200 3.33 -5.39 25.70
C ASP A 200 3.87 -6.27 24.56
N THR A 201 3.39 -6.09 23.32
CA THR A 201 3.87 -6.87 22.16
C THR A 201 4.76 -6.02 21.27
N LEU A 202 6.01 -6.45 21.11
CA LEU A 202 6.97 -5.89 20.17
C LEU A 202 6.92 -6.67 18.84
N TRP A 203 6.54 -5.97 17.78
CA TRP A 203 6.57 -6.41 16.39
C TRP A 203 7.87 -5.91 15.77
N ALA A 204 8.87 -6.79 15.68
CA ALA A 204 10.23 -6.41 15.35
C ALA A 204 10.67 -6.90 13.97
N ALA A 205 11.47 -6.10 13.28
CA ALA A 205 12.12 -6.46 12.02
C ALA A 205 13.57 -6.87 12.25
N ALA A 206 13.88 -8.16 12.06
CA ALA A 206 15.23 -8.70 12.19
C ALA A 206 15.88 -8.86 10.80
N VAL A 207 16.27 -7.72 10.20
CA VAL A 207 16.75 -7.62 8.82
C VAL A 207 17.86 -8.64 8.47
N ASN A 208 18.80 -8.86 9.39
CA ASN A 208 19.96 -9.73 9.16
C ASN A 208 19.60 -11.21 8.97
N ILE A 209 18.44 -11.64 9.46
CA ILE A 209 17.93 -13.02 9.29
C ILE A 209 16.71 -13.08 8.36
N GLY A 210 16.25 -11.94 7.84
CA GLY A 210 15.14 -11.85 6.91
C GLY A 210 13.79 -12.27 7.49
N LYS A 211 13.53 -11.91 8.75
CA LYS A 211 12.30 -12.29 9.46
C LYS A 211 11.74 -11.15 10.28
N PHE A 212 10.42 -11.14 10.44
CA PHE A 212 9.80 -10.43 11.56
C PHE A 212 9.64 -11.35 12.78
N LEU A 213 9.70 -10.77 13.97
CA LEU A 213 9.55 -11.43 15.25
C LEU A 213 8.39 -10.80 16.01
N VAL A 214 7.63 -11.64 16.72
CA VAL A 214 6.62 -11.21 17.68
C VAL A 214 7.16 -11.51 19.07
N ILE A 215 7.38 -10.49 19.87
CA ILE A 215 8.08 -10.58 21.16
C ILE A 215 7.16 -10.09 22.27
N ASP A 216 6.95 -10.91 23.28
CA ASP A 216 6.34 -10.50 24.54
C ASP A 216 7.36 -9.69 25.35
N ALA A 217 7.03 -8.42 25.55
CA ALA A 217 7.79 -7.46 26.32
C ALA A 217 7.12 -7.10 27.64
N THR A 218 6.13 -7.87 28.13
CA THR A 218 5.43 -7.61 29.41
C THR A 218 6.43 -7.40 30.54
N VAL A 219 7.41 -8.30 30.64
CA VAL A 219 8.54 -8.18 31.56
C VAL A 219 9.76 -7.67 30.78
N LYS A 220 10.05 -6.38 30.94
CA LYS A 220 10.96 -5.62 30.07
C LYS A 220 12.41 -6.13 30.12
N ASP A 221 12.85 -6.74 31.23
CA ASP A 221 14.17 -7.36 31.40
C ASP A 221 14.20 -8.87 31.11
N SER A 222 13.06 -9.47 30.74
CA SER A 222 12.93 -10.90 30.46
C SER A 222 11.93 -11.13 29.31
N THR A 223 12.25 -10.55 28.15
CA THR A 223 11.43 -10.66 26.93
C THR A 223 11.42 -12.09 26.36
N VAL A 224 10.34 -12.47 25.67
CA VAL A 224 10.14 -13.82 25.12
C VAL A 224 9.66 -13.75 23.67
N ILE A 225 10.29 -14.51 22.77
CA ILE A 225 9.83 -14.65 21.39
C ILE A 225 8.56 -15.53 21.38
N LEU A 226 7.44 -14.97 20.92
CA LEU A 226 6.17 -15.67 20.73
C LEU A 226 6.10 -16.33 19.35
N ALA A 227 6.54 -15.62 18.31
CA ALA A 227 6.54 -16.12 16.94
C ALA A 227 7.67 -15.51 16.11
N THR A 228 7.97 -16.17 14.99
CA THR A 228 8.94 -15.70 14.01
C THR A 228 8.49 -16.16 12.63
N HIS A 229 8.50 -15.27 11.65
CA HIS A 229 8.03 -15.56 10.29
C HIS A 229 8.94 -14.92 9.25
N GLY A 230 9.16 -15.60 8.12
CA GLY A 230 9.98 -15.08 7.02
C GLY A 230 9.17 -14.17 6.11
N THR A 231 9.84 -13.17 5.52
CA THR A 231 9.24 -12.27 4.51
C THR A 231 9.65 -12.66 3.09
N PRO A 232 8.97 -12.16 2.05
CA PRO A 232 9.13 -12.67 0.68
C PRO A 232 10.56 -12.55 0.12
N ASN A 233 11.25 -11.46 0.46
CA ASN A 233 12.61 -11.17 -0.02
C ASN A 233 13.68 -11.35 1.07
N ALA A 234 13.30 -11.81 2.27
CA ALA A 234 14.21 -12.10 3.38
C ALA A 234 15.15 -10.94 3.74
N PHE A 235 14.64 -9.71 3.74
CA PHE A 235 15.37 -8.51 4.13
C PHE A 235 14.46 -7.57 4.94
N THR A 236 13.80 -8.14 5.96
CA THR A 236 12.72 -7.50 6.71
C THR A 236 13.20 -6.23 7.38
N HIS A 237 12.68 -5.10 6.93
CA HIS A 237 13.18 -3.79 7.30
C HIS A 237 12.35 -3.12 8.39
N ASN A 238 11.02 -3.15 8.23
CA ASN A 238 10.05 -2.52 9.12
C ASN A 238 8.88 -3.46 9.43
N ALA A 239 8.23 -3.29 10.57
CA ALA A 239 7.04 -4.05 10.96
C ALA A 239 6.04 -3.13 11.69
N TRP A 240 4.79 -3.10 11.24
CA TRP A 240 3.74 -2.24 11.80
C TRP A 240 2.39 -2.96 11.85
N ILE A 241 1.76 -3.00 13.02
CA ILE A 241 0.51 -3.75 13.25
C ILE A 241 -0.74 -2.89 13.01
N SER A 242 -1.80 -3.50 12.46
CA SER A 242 -3.14 -2.90 12.32
C SER A 242 -3.75 -2.54 13.67
N ASP A 243 -4.63 -1.55 13.72
CA ASP A 243 -5.26 -1.02 14.96
C ASP A 243 -5.99 -2.08 15.80
N ASP A 244 -6.47 -3.15 15.18
CA ASP A 244 -7.14 -4.28 15.84
C ASP A 244 -6.21 -5.45 16.21
N ASN A 245 -4.91 -5.32 15.96
CA ASN A 245 -3.86 -6.32 16.23
C ASN A 245 -4.00 -7.63 15.45
N THR A 246 -4.66 -7.62 14.29
CA THR A 246 -4.89 -8.83 13.49
C THR A 246 -4.02 -8.93 12.26
N VAL A 247 -3.55 -7.81 11.71
CA VAL A 247 -2.78 -7.77 10.46
C VAL A 247 -1.46 -7.03 10.66
N LEU A 248 -0.35 -7.71 10.39
CA LEU A 248 0.98 -7.10 10.37
C LEU A 248 1.34 -6.69 8.95
N PHE A 249 1.79 -5.45 8.79
CA PHE A 249 2.36 -4.92 7.56
C PHE A 249 3.88 -4.85 7.67
N THR A 250 4.58 -5.26 6.62
CA THR A 250 6.04 -5.25 6.59
C THR A 250 6.56 -4.99 5.18
N THR A 251 7.80 -4.49 5.13
CA THR A 251 8.55 -4.21 3.91
C THR A 251 9.90 -4.92 4.00
N ASP A 252 10.41 -5.35 2.84
CA ASP A 252 11.80 -5.76 2.70
C ASP A 252 12.55 -4.64 1.96
N GLU A 253 13.61 -4.08 2.56
CA GLU A 253 14.31 -2.92 1.99
C GLU A 253 15.35 -3.33 0.93
N ILE A 254 14.84 -3.94 -0.13
CA ILE A 254 15.64 -4.41 -1.26
C ILE A 254 14.88 -4.22 -2.57
N GLY A 255 15.60 -4.08 -3.68
CA GLY A 255 15.00 -3.83 -4.99
C GLY A 255 14.00 -4.91 -5.42
N ASN A 256 12.85 -4.47 -5.94
CA ASN A 256 11.70 -5.31 -6.29
C ASN A 256 11.00 -5.99 -5.09
N ALA A 257 11.14 -5.48 -3.88
CA ALA A 257 10.36 -5.95 -2.75
C ALA A 257 8.94 -5.35 -2.70
N PHE A 258 8.15 -5.81 -1.75
CA PHE A 258 6.73 -5.52 -1.62
C PHE A 258 6.41 -4.90 -0.25
N LEU A 259 5.31 -4.15 -0.20
CA LEU A 259 4.51 -4.05 1.02
C LEU A 259 3.72 -5.35 1.16
N THR A 260 3.86 -6.04 2.28
CA THR A 260 3.21 -7.35 2.51
C THR A 260 2.34 -7.30 3.76
N ALA A 261 1.14 -7.89 3.68
CA ALA A 261 0.20 -8.04 4.79
C ALA A 261 0.18 -9.50 5.28
N TYR A 262 0.19 -9.69 6.60
CA TYR A 262 0.14 -10.99 7.26
C TYR A 262 -0.98 -11.04 8.29
N ASP A 263 -1.80 -12.10 8.26
CA ASP A 263 -2.69 -12.42 9.39
C ASP A 263 -1.83 -12.95 10.54
N VAL A 264 -1.93 -12.28 11.69
CA VAL A 264 -1.23 -12.59 12.93
C VAL A 264 -2.21 -12.80 14.09
N SER A 265 -3.49 -12.97 13.82
CA SER A 265 -4.52 -13.25 14.82
C SER A 265 -4.30 -14.60 15.53
N ASP A 266 -3.66 -15.56 14.85
CA ASP A 266 -3.11 -16.79 15.43
C ASP A 266 -1.60 -16.88 15.18
N LEU A 267 -0.81 -16.58 16.20
CA LEU A 267 0.65 -16.61 16.13
C LEU A 267 1.24 -18.01 15.84
N ALA A 268 0.45 -19.08 16.03
CA ALA A 268 0.87 -20.44 15.65
C ALA A 268 0.64 -20.72 14.15
N ASN A 269 -0.16 -19.92 13.46
CA ASN A 269 -0.54 -20.09 12.07
C ASN A 269 -0.60 -18.75 11.32
N ILE A 270 0.53 -18.05 11.27
CA ILE A 270 0.68 -16.81 10.52
C ILE A 270 0.59 -17.12 9.01
N THR A 271 -0.19 -16.33 8.28
CA THR A 271 -0.34 -16.47 6.83
C THR A 271 -0.20 -15.14 6.11
N GLU A 272 0.51 -15.13 4.98
CA GLU A 272 0.51 -14.00 4.04
C GLU A 272 -0.90 -13.84 3.46
N LEU A 273 -1.47 -12.63 3.58
CA LEU A 273 -2.79 -12.29 3.06
C LEU A 273 -2.69 -11.78 1.62
N ASP A 274 -1.82 -10.80 1.41
CA ASP A 274 -1.54 -10.21 0.11
C ASP A 274 -0.21 -9.44 0.13
N ARG A 275 0.30 -9.08 -1.04
CA ARG A 275 1.43 -8.18 -1.20
C ARG A 275 1.27 -7.31 -2.44
N ILE A 276 1.70 -6.06 -2.32
CA ILE A 276 1.64 -5.08 -3.40
C ILE A 276 2.98 -4.39 -3.58
N GLN A 277 3.31 -4.09 -4.84
CA GLN A 277 4.47 -3.31 -5.22
C GLN A 277 4.02 -2.19 -6.15
N THR A 278 4.41 -0.96 -5.81
CA THR A 278 4.26 0.18 -6.72
C THR A 278 5.22 0.07 -7.90
N SER A 279 4.88 0.67 -9.04
CA SER A 279 5.78 0.78 -10.20
C SER A 279 6.42 -0.56 -10.62
N LEU A 280 5.60 -1.60 -10.81
CA LEU A 280 6.05 -2.97 -11.14
C LEU A 280 7.13 -3.00 -12.23
N GLY A 281 8.20 -3.76 -11.97
CA GLY A 281 9.30 -3.96 -12.92
C GLY A 281 10.35 -2.84 -12.96
N THR A 282 10.25 -1.83 -12.09
CA THR A 282 11.25 -0.75 -12.00
C THR A 282 12.32 -0.98 -10.94
N SER A 283 12.23 -2.04 -10.12
CA SER A 283 13.16 -2.32 -9.02
C SER A 283 13.21 -1.27 -7.92
N VAL A 284 12.12 -0.53 -7.72
CA VAL A 284 11.94 0.35 -6.55
C VAL A 284 12.08 -0.43 -5.23
N ILE A 285 12.43 0.30 -4.18
CA ILE A 285 12.67 -0.23 -2.83
C ILE A 285 11.63 0.38 -1.87
N PRO A 286 10.75 -0.41 -1.23
CA PRO A 286 9.97 0.07 -0.08
C PRO A 286 10.85 0.26 1.14
N HIS A 287 10.54 1.27 1.97
CA HIS A 287 11.27 1.56 3.21
C HIS A 287 10.36 1.40 4.43
N ASN A 288 9.80 2.46 5.02
CA ASN A 288 8.94 2.33 6.21
C ASN A 288 7.45 2.33 5.86
N ALA A 289 6.70 1.39 6.44
CA ALA A 289 5.25 1.33 6.34
C ALA A 289 4.61 1.77 7.67
N HIS A 290 3.56 2.57 7.58
CA HIS A 290 2.86 3.17 8.70
C HIS A 290 1.35 2.95 8.53
N VAL A 291 0.73 2.26 9.49
CA VAL A 291 -0.73 2.09 9.50
C VAL A 291 -1.38 3.36 10.02
N TYR A 292 -2.30 3.92 9.22
CA TYR A 292 -3.17 5.03 9.58
C TYR A 292 -4.62 4.60 9.35
N GLY A 293 -5.29 4.09 10.40
CA GLY A 293 -6.61 3.49 10.28
C GLY A 293 -6.60 2.27 9.34
N GLN A 294 -7.33 2.36 8.23
CA GLN A 294 -7.34 1.30 7.20
C GLN A 294 -6.25 1.47 6.12
N TRP A 295 -5.57 2.61 6.09
CA TRP A 295 -4.57 2.91 5.08
C TRP A 295 -3.18 2.55 5.58
N VAL A 296 -2.30 2.16 4.65
CA VAL A 296 -0.88 1.98 4.91
C VAL A 296 -0.13 3.01 4.08
N VAL A 297 0.49 3.97 4.78
CA VAL A 297 1.34 4.99 4.17
C VAL A 297 2.76 4.47 4.19
N THR A 298 3.37 4.35 3.01
CA THR A 298 4.71 3.76 2.88
C THR A 298 5.64 4.73 2.17
N SER A 299 6.84 4.95 2.71
CA SER A 299 7.92 5.59 1.96
C SER A 299 8.57 4.59 1.02
N TYR A 300 8.77 4.97 -0.24
CA TYR A 300 9.49 4.19 -1.24
C TYR A 300 10.50 5.09 -1.92
N TYR A 301 11.69 5.30 -1.35
CA TYR A 301 12.88 5.89 -1.99
C TYR A 301 12.58 6.66 -3.29
N THR A 302 12.92 6.09 -4.45
CA THR A 302 12.81 6.76 -5.76
C THR A 302 11.39 6.85 -6.32
N ALA A 303 10.40 6.26 -5.65
CA ALA A 303 8.99 6.35 -6.00
C ALA A 303 8.20 7.29 -5.06
N GLY A 304 8.86 7.91 -4.08
CA GLY A 304 8.23 8.87 -3.18
C GLY A 304 7.41 8.23 -2.06
N VAL A 305 6.13 8.61 -1.95
CA VAL A 305 5.20 8.09 -0.93
C VAL A 305 3.97 7.46 -1.57
N GLN A 306 3.47 6.39 -0.94
CA GLN A 306 2.40 5.53 -1.43
C GLN A 306 1.36 5.38 -0.33
N ILE A 307 0.10 5.39 -0.71
CA ILE A 307 -1.04 5.12 0.17
C ILE A 307 -1.76 3.90 -0.39
N VAL A 308 -1.78 2.84 0.40
CA VAL A 308 -2.49 1.60 0.10
C VAL A 308 -3.72 1.52 0.99
N ASP A 309 -4.88 1.26 0.40
CA ASP A 309 -6.09 0.91 1.15
C ASP A 309 -6.05 -0.58 1.51
N ALA A 310 -6.01 -0.86 2.82
CA ALA A 310 -5.91 -2.20 3.39
C ALA A 310 -7.17 -2.61 4.18
N LYS A 311 -8.32 -1.96 3.92
CA LYS A 311 -9.62 -2.35 4.49
C LYS A 311 -9.93 -3.84 4.33
N TYR A 312 -9.52 -4.41 3.19
CA TYR A 312 -9.55 -5.83 2.88
C TYR A 312 -8.10 -6.27 2.66
N PRO A 313 -7.40 -6.73 3.71
CA PRO A 313 -5.96 -7.01 3.67
C PRO A 313 -5.59 -8.20 2.76
N GLU A 314 -6.56 -9.02 2.35
CA GLU A 314 -6.45 -10.06 1.32
C GLU A 314 -6.43 -9.51 -0.12
N LEU A 315 -6.69 -8.22 -0.30
CA LEU A 315 -6.62 -7.52 -1.58
C LEU A 315 -6.26 -6.05 -1.37
N LEU A 316 -4.95 -5.79 -1.28
CA LEU A 316 -4.36 -4.48 -1.16
C LEU A 316 -4.51 -3.69 -2.46
N VAL A 317 -4.83 -2.41 -2.35
CA VAL A 317 -4.99 -1.53 -3.52
C VAL A 317 -4.26 -0.21 -3.28
N GLU A 318 -3.34 0.15 -4.17
CA GLU A 318 -2.73 1.48 -4.17
C GLU A 318 -3.79 2.52 -4.57
N VAL A 319 -4.07 3.45 -3.67
CA VAL A 319 -5.10 4.49 -3.84
C VAL A 319 -4.52 5.90 -3.89
N GLY A 320 -3.24 6.07 -3.61
CA GLY A 320 -2.56 7.34 -3.78
C GLY A 320 -1.06 7.19 -3.84
N TYR A 321 -0.41 8.12 -4.54
CA TYR A 321 1.04 8.23 -4.54
C TYR A 321 1.47 9.66 -4.85
N PHE A 322 2.69 10.02 -4.43
CA PHE A 322 3.34 11.26 -4.82
C PHE A 322 4.84 11.04 -4.96
N ASP A 323 5.38 11.35 -6.14
CA ASP A 323 6.81 11.29 -6.42
C ASP A 323 7.53 12.53 -5.83
N THR A 324 8.19 12.36 -4.68
CA THR A 324 9.01 13.39 -4.05
C THR A 324 10.38 13.52 -4.69
N SER A 325 10.77 12.58 -5.56
CA SER A 325 12.14 12.36 -6.02
C SER A 325 12.23 12.32 -7.57
N PRO A 326 11.65 13.30 -8.31
CA PRO A 326 11.48 13.21 -9.76
C PRO A 326 12.80 13.14 -10.55
N SER A 327 13.93 13.42 -9.90
CA SER A 327 15.28 13.32 -10.44
C SER A 327 15.85 11.89 -10.38
N PHE A 328 15.22 10.99 -9.63
CA PHE A 328 15.66 9.62 -9.37
C PHE A 328 14.61 8.62 -9.84
N SER A 329 15.02 7.39 -10.17
CA SER A 329 14.09 6.33 -10.57
C SER A 329 14.70 4.96 -10.36
N GLY A 330 13.83 3.97 -10.11
CA GLY A 330 14.22 2.56 -10.01
C GLY A 330 14.98 2.22 -8.73
N ASN A 331 16.03 1.39 -8.85
CA ASN A 331 16.73 0.86 -7.69
C ASN A 331 17.70 1.88 -7.05
N GLY A 332 17.95 1.72 -5.75
CA GLY A 332 18.91 2.52 -4.98
C GLY A 332 18.27 3.31 -3.84
N PHE A 333 19.11 3.71 -2.89
CA PHE A 333 18.73 4.45 -1.68
C PHE A 333 18.79 5.97 -1.93
N TYR A 334 17.95 6.44 -2.85
CA TYR A 334 17.77 7.86 -3.17
C TYR A 334 16.28 8.19 -3.03
N GLY A 335 15.93 9.41 -2.65
CA GLY A 335 14.56 9.86 -2.56
C GLY A 335 13.94 9.74 -1.17
N ASN A 336 12.65 9.43 -1.09
CA ASN A 336 11.89 9.47 0.16
C ASN A 336 12.34 8.41 1.17
N TRP A 337 13.03 8.86 2.22
CA TRP A 337 13.43 8.02 3.34
C TRP A 337 12.23 7.73 4.25
N GLY A 338 11.56 8.77 4.74
CA GLY A 338 10.51 8.63 5.75
C GLY A 338 9.26 9.42 5.41
N ALA A 339 8.10 8.94 5.84
CA ALA A 339 6.83 9.64 5.73
C ALA A 339 6.07 9.58 7.05
N TYR A 340 5.65 10.73 7.59
CA TYR A 340 4.85 10.81 8.81
C TYR A 340 3.41 11.23 8.47
N PRO A 341 2.40 10.34 8.65
CA PRO A 341 1.02 10.61 8.27
C PRO A 341 0.07 10.99 9.42
N TYR A 342 0.56 11.19 10.64
CA TYR A 342 -0.27 11.24 11.85
C TYR A 342 -0.66 12.64 12.33
N PHE A 343 -0.56 13.66 11.48
CA PHE A 343 -1.02 15.00 11.84
C PHE A 343 -2.55 15.07 11.88
N GLU A 344 -3.11 15.80 12.86
CA GLU A 344 -4.57 16.00 12.96
C GLU A 344 -5.12 16.77 11.75
N SER A 345 -4.29 17.62 11.13
CA SER A 345 -4.62 18.28 9.86
C SER A 345 -4.81 17.30 8.68
N GLY A 346 -4.39 16.04 8.83
CA GLY A 346 -4.35 15.03 7.78
C GLY A 346 -3.17 15.19 6.83
N LEU A 347 -2.25 16.12 7.08
CA LEU A 347 -1.04 16.29 6.28
C LEU A 347 -0.08 15.11 6.45
N ILE A 348 0.65 14.82 5.38
CA ILE A 348 1.80 13.92 5.42
C ILE A 348 3.05 14.78 5.24
N VAL A 349 4.06 14.59 6.10
CA VAL A 349 5.39 15.16 5.87
C VAL A 349 6.36 14.07 5.44
N CYS A 350 7.11 14.34 4.38
CA CYS A 350 8.06 13.39 3.79
C CYS A 350 9.46 13.96 3.83
N SER A 351 10.43 13.12 4.16
CA SER A 351 11.85 13.46 4.15
C SER A 351 12.53 12.75 3.01
N ASP A 352 12.76 13.50 1.95
CA ASP A 352 13.51 13.07 0.78
C ASP A 352 15.00 13.36 0.98
N ILE A 353 15.85 12.36 0.77
CA ILE A 353 17.28 12.42 1.00
C ILE A 353 17.88 13.62 0.27
N GLU A 354 17.52 13.83 -1.00
CA GLU A 354 18.13 14.86 -1.84
C GLU A 354 17.22 16.08 -2.04
N GLU A 355 15.92 15.87 -2.19
CA GLU A 355 14.96 16.93 -2.56
C GLU A 355 14.41 17.68 -1.32
N GLY A 356 14.67 17.17 -0.11
CA GLY A 356 14.37 17.82 1.15
C GLY A 356 13.01 17.45 1.77
N LEU A 357 12.46 18.37 2.57
CA LEU A 357 11.17 18.18 3.25
C LEU A 357 10.03 18.53 2.29
N SER A 358 9.10 17.61 2.08
CA SER A 358 7.82 17.84 1.40
C SER A 358 6.66 17.82 2.41
N VAL A 359 5.73 18.75 2.26
CA VAL A 359 4.45 18.78 3.00
C VAL A 359 3.33 18.49 2.02
N LEU A 360 2.64 17.37 2.22
CA LEU A 360 1.67 16.80 1.30
C LEU A 360 0.28 16.78 1.93
N GLU A 361 -0.75 17.00 1.11
CA GLU A 361 -2.15 16.82 1.49
C GLU A 361 -2.71 15.62 0.70
N PRO A 362 -2.94 14.47 1.37
CA PRO A 362 -3.60 13.34 0.78
C PRO A 362 -5.12 13.52 0.73
N THR A 363 -5.74 12.93 -0.28
CA THR A 363 -7.16 12.59 -0.30
C THR A 363 -7.24 11.08 -0.12
N TYR A 364 -7.61 10.64 1.08
CA TYR A 364 -7.79 9.21 1.35
C TYR A 364 -9.06 8.71 0.65
N VAL A 365 -8.86 7.79 -0.31
CA VAL A 365 -9.92 7.17 -1.09
C VAL A 365 -10.03 5.70 -0.67
N GLU A 366 -11.26 5.22 -0.45
CA GLU A 366 -11.49 3.78 -0.29
C GLU A 366 -11.46 3.12 -1.68
N ALA A 367 -10.74 2.01 -1.82
CA ALA A 367 -10.71 1.28 -3.08
C ALA A 367 -12.03 0.53 -3.34
N SER A 368 -12.38 0.45 -4.61
CA SER A 368 -13.43 -0.41 -5.14
C SER A 368 -12.83 -1.79 -5.43
N ARG A 369 -13.46 -2.87 -4.95
CA ARG A 369 -12.97 -4.24 -5.13
C ARG A 369 -14.04 -5.14 -5.71
N VAL A 370 -13.62 -6.17 -6.43
CA VAL A 370 -14.53 -7.15 -7.03
C VAL A 370 -13.93 -8.55 -6.99
N HIS A 371 -14.75 -9.49 -6.53
CA HIS A 371 -14.53 -10.91 -6.64
C HIS A 371 -15.31 -11.45 -7.84
N VAL A 372 -14.61 -11.84 -8.91
CA VAL A 372 -15.22 -12.36 -10.13
C VAL A 372 -15.26 -13.89 -10.07
N VAL A 373 -16.45 -14.45 -10.22
CA VAL A 373 -16.69 -15.90 -10.28
C VAL A 373 -17.11 -16.29 -11.68
N VAL A 374 -16.26 -17.01 -12.40
CA VAL A 374 -16.49 -17.49 -13.77
C VAL A 374 -16.83 -18.98 -13.76
N TYR A 375 -17.96 -19.35 -14.34
CA TYR A 375 -18.44 -20.73 -14.33
C TYR A 375 -19.22 -21.08 -15.60
N ASP A 376 -19.34 -22.36 -15.88
CA ASP A 376 -20.10 -22.87 -17.02
C ASP A 376 -21.60 -22.73 -16.75
N SER A 377 -22.30 -22.08 -17.67
CA SER A 377 -23.74 -21.80 -17.57
C SER A 377 -24.61 -23.05 -17.44
N ILE A 378 -24.15 -24.21 -17.91
CA ILE A 378 -24.87 -25.48 -17.95
C ILE A 378 -24.44 -26.36 -16.77
N THR A 379 -23.15 -26.69 -16.67
CA THR A 379 -22.65 -27.66 -15.69
C THR A 379 -22.44 -27.04 -14.31
N ARG A 380 -22.40 -25.71 -14.23
CA ARG A 380 -22.03 -24.93 -13.02
C ARG A 380 -20.60 -25.21 -12.53
N ALA A 381 -19.78 -25.89 -13.33
CA ALA A 381 -18.38 -26.09 -13.02
C ALA A 381 -17.62 -24.76 -13.10
N PRO A 382 -16.65 -24.53 -12.21
CA PRO A 382 -15.77 -23.37 -12.31
C PRO A 382 -14.97 -23.41 -13.61
N LEU A 383 -14.69 -22.22 -14.18
CA LEU A 383 -13.96 -22.08 -15.43
C LEU A 383 -12.63 -21.39 -15.20
N SER A 384 -11.56 -22.15 -15.32
CA SER A 384 -10.18 -21.66 -15.20
C SER A 384 -9.67 -21.01 -16.47
N ASN A 385 -8.70 -20.08 -16.33
CA ASN A 385 -8.03 -19.38 -17.43
C ASN A 385 -8.95 -18.52 -18.29
N ALA A 386 -10.12 -18.14 -17.78
CA ALA A 386 -10.96 -17.14 -18.43
C ALA A 386 -10.30 -15.77 -18.27
N VAL A 387 -10.08 -15.09 -19.40
CA VAL A 387 -9.51 -13.75 -19.44
C VAL A 387 -10.60 -12.74 -19.10
N ILE A 388 -10.41 -11.98 -18.03
CA ILE A 388 -11.32 -10.96 -17.54
C ILE A 388 -10.69 -9.59 -17.79
N LEU A 389 -11.46 -8.68 -18.37
CA LEU A 389 -11.03 -7.34 -18.77
C LEU A 389 -12.00 -6.31 -18.24
N PHE A 390 -11.48 -5.24 -17.66
CA PHE A 390 -12.21 -4.03 -17.32
C PHE A 390 -11.72 -2.88 -18.20
N ASP A 391 -12.65 -2.23 -18.94
CA ASP A 391 -12.27 -1.24 -19.96
C ASP A 391 -11.60 0.01 -19.36
N ARG A 392 -12.05 0.47 -18.18
CA ARG A 392 -11.53 1.69 -17.54
C ARG A 392 -10.26 1.45 -16.76
N THR A 393 -10.20 0.39 -15.95
CA THR A 393 -8.99 0.10 -15.17
C THR A 393 -7.86 -0.41 -16.06
N SER A 394 -8.19 -0.92 -17.25
CA SER A 394 -7.25 -1.56 -18.18
C SER A 394 -6.58 -2.82 -17.60
N ASP A 395 -7.14 -3.38 -16.53
CA ASP A 395 -6.65 -4.61 -15.93
C ASP A 395 -7.01 -5.82 -16.79
N THR A 396 -6.06 -6.74 -16.89
CA THR A 396 -6.26 -8.06 -17.50
C THR A 396 -5.99 -9.13 -16.45
N LEU A 397 -7.03 -9.85 -16.06
CA LEU A 397 -6.97 -10.91 -15.07
C LEU A 397 -7.21 -12.26 -15.74
N GLN A 398 -6.81 -13.33 -15.06
CA GLN A 398 -7.18 -14.69 -15.43
C GLN A 398 -7.82 -15.39 -14.23
N SER A 399 -8.92 -16.10 -14.48
CA SER A 399 -9.56 -16.89 -13.43
C SER A 399 -8.71 -18.09 -13.02
N SER A 400 -8.70 -18.36 -11.72
CA SER A 400 -8.03 -19.51 -11.08
C SER A 400 -8.69 -20.84 -11.46
N ILE A 401 -8.15 -21.96 -10.95
CA ILE A 401 -8.75 -23.29 -11.15
C ILE A 401 -10.19 -23.38 -10.62
N ASP A 402 -10.52 -22.59 -9.60
CA ASP A 402 -11.84 -22.49 -9.00
C ASP A 402 -12.72 -21.42 -9.69
N GLY A 403 -12.25 -20.88 -10.81
CA GLY A 403 -12.98 -19.89 -11.59
C GLY A 403 -12.99 -18.51 -10.96
N LEU A 404 -12.08 -18.23 -10.02
CA LEU A 404 -12.08 -16.99 -9.24
C LEU A 404 -11.02 -16.01 -9.76
N ALA A 405 -11.32 -14.71 -9.75
CA ALA A 405 -10.33 -13.66 -9.95
C ALA A 405 -10.72 -12.43 -9.15
N ASP A 406 -9.76 -11.82 -8.48
CA ASP A 406 -9.95 -10.61 -7.70
C ASP A 406 -9.32 -9.41 -8.42
N ALA A 407 -9.99 -8.26 -8.34
CA ALA A 407 -9.44 -6.99 -8.77
C ALA A 407 -9.84 -5.85 -7.85
N GLY A 408 -8.96 -4.86 -7.77
CA GLY A 408 -9.19 -3.64 -7.00
C GLY A 408 -8.71 -2.42 -7.78
N THR A 409 -9.38 -1.30 -7.56
CA THR A 409 -9.03 -0.01 -8.17
C THR A 409 -9.40 1.15 -7.26
N HIS A 410 -8.69 2.27 -7.39
CA HIS A 410 -9.03 3.52 -6.71
C HIS A 410 -10.22 4.26 -7.35
N LEU A 411 -10.73 3.77 -8.48
CA LEU A 411 -11.80 4.41 -9.24
C LEU A 411 -13.19 4.12 -8.64
N ASP A 412 -14.08 5.11 -8.71
CA ASP A 412 -15.52 5.00 -8.47
C ASP A 412 -16.26 5.47 -9.73
N VAL A 413 -16.48 4.56 -10.68
CA VAL A 413 -16.96 4.86 -12.03
C VAL A 413 -17.74 3.70 -12.65
N MET A 414 -18.61 4.02 -13.60
CA MET A 414 -19.17 3.05 -14.53
C MET A 414 -18.08 2.55 -15.50
N ASP A 415 -18.00 1.24 -15.63
CA ASP A 415 -17.08 0.48 -16.46
C ASP A 415 -17.83 -0.64 -17.24
N SER A 416 -17.08 -1.43 -18.00
CA SER A 416 -17.55 -2.63 -18.69
C SER A 416 -16.61 -3.78 -18.35
N ILE A 417 -17.19 -4.90 -17.90
CA ILE A 417 -16.49 -6.17 -17.74
C ILE A 417 -16.66 -7.03 -19.00
N SER A 418 -15.57 -7.61 -19.50
CA SER A 418 -15.58 -8.62 -20.56
C SER A 418 -14.86 -9.87 -20.12
N VAL A 419 -15.49 -11.04 -20.29
CA VAL A 419 -14.92 -12.33 -19.90
C VAL A 419 -14.86 -13.25 -21.12
N LYS A 420 -13.67 -13.79 -21.40
CA LYS A 420 -13.35 -14.56 -22.60
C LYS A 420 -12.68 -15.88 -22.22
N LEU A 421 -13.17 -16.97 -22.79
CA LEU A 421 -12.53 -18.28 -22.68
C LEU A 421 -12.66 -19.02 -24.02
N ALA A 422 -11.59 -19.67 -24.48
CA ALA A 422 -11.61 -20.41 -25.73
C ALA A 422 -12.64 -21.55 -25.68
N GLY A 423 -13.48 -21.65 -26.71
CA GLY A 423 -14.61 -22.60 -26.72
C GLY A 423 -15.84 -22.12 -25.95
N PHE A 424 -15.88 -20.86 -25.51
CA PHE A 424 -17.04 -20.24 -24.88
C PHE A 424 -17.44 -18.94 -25.58
N VAL A 425 -18.72 -18.58 -25.50
CA VAL A 425 -19.22 -17.28 -25.93
C VAL A 425 -18.66 -16.20 -24.99
N THR A 426 -18.12 -15.12 -25.55
CA THR A 426 -17.62 -13.99 -24.77
C THR A 426 -18.77 -13.29 -24.05
N HIS A 427 -18.61 -13.06 -22.75
CA HIS A 427 -19.52 -12.25 -21.95
C HIS A 427 -19.07 -10.79 -21.96
N ARG A 428 -20.04 -9.86 -22.02
CA ARG A 428 -19.81 -8.42 -21.81
C ARG A 428 -20.99 -7.80 -21.08
N SER A 429 -20.71 -7.00 -20.05
CA SER A 429 -21.73 -6.26 -19.30
C SER A 429 -21.18 -4.99 -18.69
N ALA A 430 -22.08 -4.05 -18.37
CA ALA A 430 -21.72 -2.90 -17.55
C ALA A 430 -21.38 -3.36 -16.12
N TYR A 431 -20.46 -2.65 -15.47
CA TYR A 431 -20.08 -2.85 -14.07
C TYR A 431 -19.84 -1.49 -13.41
N GLN A 432 -20.26 -1.29 -12.16
CA GLN A 432 -19.98 -0.07 -11.42
C GLN A 432 -18.92 -0.37 -10.37
N TRP A 433 -17.76 0.25 -10.49
CA TRP A 433 -16.81 0.32 -9.39
C TRP A 433 -17.36 1.25 -8.32
N GLN A 434 -17.46 0.79 -7.08
CA GLN A 434 -17.98 1.59 -5.97
C GLN A 434 -16.98 1.62 -4.82
N ALA A 435 -16.56 2.83 -4.44
CA ALA A 435 -15.57 3.02 -3.39
C ALA A 435 -16.02 2.38 -2.08
N GLY A 436 -15.10 1.67 -1.41
CA GLY A 436 -15.34 1.03 -0.12
C GLY A 436 -16.13 -0.28 -0.16
N VAL A 437 -16.57 -0.70 -1.35
CA VAL A 437 -17.32 -1.94 -1.57
C VAL A 437 -16.39 -3.03 -2.12
N PHE A 438 -16.51 -4.24 -1.56
CA PHE A 438 -15.97 -5.46 -2.13
C PHE A 438 -17.13 -6.28 -2.70
N ASP A 439 -17.39 -6.11 -4.00
CA ASP A 439 -18.52 -6.74 -4.68
C ASP A 439 -18.18 -8.17 -5.11
N THR A 440 -19.20 -8.96 -5.45
CA THR A 440 -19.04 -10.28 -6.09
C THR A 440 -19.81 -10.34 -7.40
N VAL A 441 -19.10 -10.44 -8.52
CA VAL A 441 -19.68 -10.55 -9.86
C VAL A 441 -19.61 -12.00 -10.34
N LYS A 442 -20.78 -12.56 -10.66
CA LYS A 442 -20.91 -13.93 -11.17
C LYS A 442 -21.11 -13.91 -12.68
N VAL A 443 -20.18 -14.52 -13.42
CA VAL A 443 -20.21 -14.58 -14.88
C VAL A 443 -20.36 -16.02 -15.37
N ALA A 444 -21.54 -16.33 -15.92
CA ALA A 444 -21.80 -17.62 -16.54
C ALA A 444 -21.37 -17.59 -18.02
N LEU A 445 -20.47 -18.47 -18.44
CA LEU A 445 -20.09 -18.62 -19.85
C LEU A 445 -20.81 -19.79 -20.51
N LEU A 446 -21.15 -19.64 -21.78
CA LEU A 446 -21.79 -20.68 -22.58
C LEU A 446 -20.76 -21.40 -23.45
N ASN A 447 -20.60 -22.71 -23.27
CA ASN A 447 -19.70 -23.53 -24.07
C ASN A 447 -20.26 -23.77 -25.49
N VAL A 448 -19.51 -23.39 -26.52
CA VAL A 448 -19.92 -23.50 -27.93
C VAL A 448 -19.99 -24.95 -28.43
N ASN A 449 -19.24 -25.86 -27.80
CA ASN A 449 -19.20 -27.28 -28.16
C ASN A 449 -20.33 -28.09 -27.51
N ASN A 450 -20.94 -27.60 -26.43
CA ASN A 450 -22.08 -28.25 -25.77
C ASN A 450 -23.43 -27.96 -26.45
N VAL A 451 -23.40 -27.41 -27.65
CA VAL A 451 -24.58 -27.37 -28.55
C VAL A 451 -24.70 -28.69 -29.34
N GLY A 452 -24.34 -29.82 -28.73
CA GLY A 452 -24.64 -31.18 -29.21
C GLY A 452 -26.12 -31.53 -29.04
N THR A 453 -26.64 -32.43 -29.87
CA THR A 453 -28.08 -32.75 -29.98
C THR A 453 -28.60 -33.76 -28.95
N GLN A 454 -27.79 -34.24 -27.99
CA GLN A 454 -28.16 -35.37 -27.15
C GLN A 454 -28.31 -35.14 -25.64
N ASP A 455 -27.87 -34.00 -25.07
CA ASP A 455 -28.01 -33.72 -23.62
C ASP A 455 -28.98 -32.56 -23.29
N VAL A 456 -29.75 -32.08 -24.27
CA VAL A 456 -30.63 -30.89 -24.19
C VAL A 456 -31.86 -31.09 -23.28
N ALA A 457 -32.06 -32.28 -22.70
CA ALA A 457 -33.29 -32.58 -21.97
C ALA A 457 -33.41 -31.87 -20.60
N ASN A 458 -32.32 -31.38 -19.98
CA ASN A 458 -32.39 -30.92 -18.58
C ASN A 458 -31.67 -29.60 -18.19
N SER A 459 -31.01 -28.87 -19.11
CA SER A 459 -30.23 -27.68 -18.71
C SER A 459 -30.50 -26.45 -19.58
N ALA A 460 -30.96 -25.36 -18.95
CA ALA A 460 -31.21 -24.07 -19.60
C ALA A 460 -29.93 -23.27 -19.82
N VAL A 461 -29.81 -22.63 -20.99
CA VAL A 461 -28.80 -21.61 -21.31
C VAL A 461 -29.08 -20.38 -20.47
N VAL A 462 -28.16 -20.00 -19.59
CA VAL A 462 -28.30 -18.78 -18.78
C VAL A 462 -27.68 -17.60 -19.52
N LEU A 463 -28.44 -16.52 -19.69
CA LEU A 463 -27.93 -15.24 -20.20
C LEU A 463 -28.00 -14.20 -19.07
N GLN A 464 -26.90 -13.47 -18.85
CA GLN A 464 -26.76 -12.40 -17.87
C GLN A 464 -25.91 -11.24 -18.41
N PRO A 465 -26.04 -10.03 -17.84
CA PRO A 465 -27.16 -9.54 -17.01
C PRO A 465 -28.40 -9.25 -17.86
N ASN A 466 -29.59 -9.10 -17.26
CA ASN A 466 -30.82 -8.68 -17.94
C ASN A 466 -31.32 -7.36 -17.32
N PRO A 467 -31.63 -6.28 -18.06
CA PRO A 467 -31.78 -6.17 -19.51
C PRO A 467 -30.45 -6.17 -20.26
N ASN A 468 -30.28 -7.15 -21.16
CA ASN A 468 -29.26 -7.10 -22.20
C ASN A 468 -29.98 -6.92 -23.54
N ASN A 469 -29.44 -6.08 -24.42
CA ASN A 469 -29.72 -6.19 -25.86
C ASN A 469 -28.98 -7.41 -26.44
N GLY A 470 -29.06 -8.54 -25.74
CA GLY A 470 -28.02 -9.57 -25.68
C GLY A 470 -27.60 -10.02 -27.06
N ILE A 471 -26.36 -9.67 -27.41
CA ILE A 471 -25.69 -10.14 -28.60
C ILE A 471 -24.91 -11.39 -28.18
N PHE A 472 -25.29 -12.55 -28.72
CA PHE A 472 -24.57 -13.81 -28.48
C PHE A 472 -24.36 -14.56 -29.79
N GLN A 473 -23.21 -15.21 -29.90
CA GLN A 473 -22.79 -15.92 -31.10
C GLN A 473 -23.20 -17.39 -31.02
N LEU A 474 -23.86 -17.90 -32.06
CA LEU A 474 -24.21 -19.30 -32.29
C LEU A 474 -23.32 -19.86 -33.39
N THR A 475 -22.07 -20.19 -33.04
CA THR A 475 -21.08 -20.72 -33.98
C THR A 475 -21.59 -21.99 -34.68
N GLY A 476 -21.47 -22.05 -36.00
CA GLY A 476 -21.97 -23.16 -36.83
C GLY A 476 -23.40 -22.98 -37.36
N VAL A 477 -24.04 -21.86 -37.05
CA VAL A 477 -25.34 -21.45 -37.59
C VAL A 477 -25.13 -20.20 -38.46
N GLU A 478 -24.73 -20.38 -39.72
CA GLU A 478 -24.58 -19.25 -40.65
C GLU A 478 -25.89 -18.96 -41.39
N ASN A 479 -26.26 -17.67 -41.48
CA ASN A 479 -27.42 -17.20 -42.24
C ASN A 479 -28.78 -17.81 -41.80
N GLY A 480 -28.96 -18.01 -40.50
CA GLY A 480 -30.20 -18.55 -39.91
C GLY A 480 -31.24 -17.50 -39.51
N THR A 481 -32.38 -17.95 -39.00
CA THR A 481 -33.38 -17.14 -38.29
C THR A 481 -33.54 -17.63 -36.86
N TYR A 482 -33.97 -16.74 -35.96
CA TYR A 482 -34.32 -17.10 -34.58
C TYR A 482 -35.73 -16.64 -34.22
N GLN A 483 -36.32 -17.32 -33.25
CA GLN A 483 -37.57 -16.95 -32.56
C GLN A 483 -37.34 -17.08 -31.06
N LEU A 484 -37.62 -16.03 -30.30
CA LEU A 484 -37.70 -16.10 -28.85
C LEU A 484 -39.15 -16.36 -28.45
N ILE A 485 -39.38 -17.35 -27.60
CA ILE A 485 -40.71 -17.84 -27.20
C ILE A 485 -40.78 -17.85 -25.67
N ASP A 486 -41.90 -17.41 -25.09
CA ASP A 486 -42.12 -17.51 -23.64
C ASP A 486 -42.45 -18.95 -23.19
N SER A 487 -42.52 -19.15 -21.88
CA SER A 487 -42.89 -20.44 -21.27
C SER A 487 -44.32 -20.91 -21.59
N LYS A 488 -45.17 -20.05 -22.14
CA LYS A 488 -46.54 -20.35 -22.57
C LYS A 488 -46.62 -20.67 -24.07
N GLY A 489 -45.51 -20.62 -24.80
CA GLY A 489 -45.45 -20.86 -26.24
C GLY A 489 -45.72 -19.64 -27.10
N SER A 490 -45.86 -18.44 -26.51
CA SER A 490 -46.06 -17.19 -27.26
C SER A 490 -44.73 -16.73 -27.85
N MET A 491 -44.70 -16.49 -29.15
CA MET A 491 -43.53 -15.87 -29.80
C MET A 491 -43.43 -14.41 -29.38
N LEU A 492 -42.30 -14.04 -28.78
CA LEU A 492 -42.00 -12.70 -28.31
C LEU A 492 -41.26 -11.87 -29.35
N GLU A 493 -40.32 -12.51 -30.07
CA GLU A 493 -39.53 -11.88 -31.11
C GLU A 493 -39.07 -12.90 -32.15
N GLN A 494 -38.79 -12.40 -33.34
CA GLN A 494 -38.07 -13.12 -34.37
C GLN A 494 -37.04 -12.22 -35.07
N GLY A 495 -35.96 -12.81 -35.54
CA GLY A 495 -34.94 -12.09 -36.30
C GLY A 495 -34.11 -13.01 -37.18
N VAL A 496 -33.15 -12.40 -37.86
CA VAL A 496 -32.18 -13.09 -38.73
C VAL A 496 -30.83 -13.01 -38.05
N LEU A 497 -30.06 -14.09 -38.13
CA LEU A 497 -28.69 -14.09 -37.63
C LEU A 497 -27.82 -13.22 -38.55
N LEU A 498 -26.97 -12.39 -37.95
CA LEU A 498 -25.94 -11.64 -38.67
C LEU A 498 -24.66 -12.47 -38.65
N ASN A 499 -24.37 -13.16 -39.76
CA ASN A 499 -23.45 -14.29 -39.80
C ASN A 499 -23.92 -15.39 -38.86
N ASP A 500 -23.29 -15.52 -37.70
CA ASP A 500 -23.60 -16.44 -36.62
C ASP A 500 -24.03 -15.72 -35.33
N TRP A 501 -24.33 -14.42 -35.38
CA TRP A 501 -24.77 -13.65 -34.21
C TRP A 501 -26.29 -13.56 -34.09
N VAL A 502 -26.82 -13.79 -32.89
CA VAL A 502 -28.18 -13.45 -32.48
C VAL A 502 -28.12 -12.20 -31.63
N GLU A 503 -28.94 -11.21 -31.98
CA GLU A 503 -29.12 -9.98 -31.22
C GLU A 503 -30.59 -9.88 -30.81
N LEU A 504 -30.86 -9.96 -29.50
CA LEU A 504 -32.21 -9.73 -28.99
C LEU A 504 -32.53 -8.24 -29.02
N LYS A 505 -33.56 -7.87 -29.78
CA LYS A 505 -33.90 -6.47 -30.08
C LYS A 505 -34.65 -5.76 -28.96
N ASN A 506 -35.26 -6.53 -28.05
CA ASN A 506 -36.04 -5.99 -26.95
C ASN A 506 -35.51 -6.46 -25.60
N ASN A 507 -35.86 -5.71 -24.55
CA ASN A 507 -35.66 -6.11 -23.17
C ASN A 507 -36.79 -7.04 -22.70
N TYR A 508 -36.41 -8.18 -22.12
CA TYR A 508 -37.34 -9.18 -21.61
C TYR A 508 -37.26 -9.26 -20.09
N ALA A 509 -38.34 -9.67 -19.42
CA ALA A 509 -38.31 -9.89 -17.98
C ALA A 509 -37.35 -11.04 -17.61
N HIS A 510 -36.93 -11.11 -16.34
CA HIS A 510 -36.25 -12.32 -15.87
C HIS A 510 -37.21 -13.52 -15.95
N GLY A 511 -36.73 -14.67 -16.37
CA GLY A 511 -37.58 -15.85 -16.54
C GLY A 511 -37.04 -16.89 -17.52
N SER A 512 -37.85 -17.93 -17.72
CA SER A 512 -37.56 -19.00 -18.67
C SER A 512 -38.24 -18.75 -20.01
N TYR A 513 -37.43 -18.90 -21.06
CA TYR A 513 -37.75 -18.69 -22.46
C TYR A 513 -37.26 -19.89 -23.28
N TYR A 514 -37.67 -19.93 -24.54
CA TYR A 514 -37.14 -20.86 -25.52
C TYR A 514 -36.66 -20.08 -26.74
N LEU A 515 -35.40 -20.25 -27.10
CA LEU A 515 -34.86 -19.72 -28.35
C LEU A 515 -34.90 -20.81 -29.41
N ARG A 516 -35.74 -20.65 -30.42
CA ARG A 516 -35.79 -21.53 -31.59
C ARG A 516 -34.97 -20.93 -32.71
N VAL A 517 -33.98 -21.66 -33.21
CA VAL A 517 -33.08 -21.21 -34.26
C VAL A 517 -33.22 -22.15 -35.45
N GLN A 518 -33.30 -21.60 -36.67
CA GLN A 518 -33.42 -22.34 -37.92
C GLN A 518 -32.33 -21.89 -38.89
N TRP A 519 -31.61 -22.83 -39.49
CA TRP A 519 -30.61 -22.54 -40.52
C TRP A 519 -30.56 -23.69 -41.50
N GLU A 520 -30.39 -23.38 -42.78
CA GLU A 520 -30.47 -24.35 -43.87
C GLU A 520 -31.72 -25.26 -43.78
N THR A 521 -31.54 -26.54 -43.45
CA THR A 521 -32.61 -27.55 -43.27
C THR A 521 -32.78 -27.97 -41.80
N GLN A 522 -32.06 -27.34 -40.88
CA GLN A 522 -32.02 -27.69 -39.46
C GLN A 522 -32.82 -26.68 -38.63
N ALA A 523 -33.37 -27.16 -37.51
CA ALA A 523 -34.01 -26.32 -36.51
C ALA A 523 -33.68 -26.86 -35.12
N LYS A 524 -33.32 -25.99 -34.18
CA LYS A 524 -33.00 -26.34 -32.79
C LYS A 524 -33.70 -25.38 -31.83
N THR A 525 -34.16 -25.90 -30.70
CA THR A 525 -34.75 -25.10 -29.63
C THR A 525 -33.88 -25.21 -28.38
N PHE A 526 -33.56 -24.07 -27.80
CA PHE A 526 -32.74 -23.93 -26.61
C PHE A 526 -33.62 -23.43 -25.47
N PRO A 527 -33.69 -24.12 -24.32
CA PRO A 527 -34.19 -23.47 -23.11
C PRO A 527 -33.24 -22.33 -22.74
N VAL A 528 -33.76 -21.12 -22.57
CA VAL A 528 -33.03 -19.91 -22.20
C VAL A 528 -33.56 -19.39 -20.87
N MET A 529 -32.69 -19.02 -19.96
CA MET A 529 -33.03 -18.38 -18.71
C MET A 529 -32.39 -17.00 -18.67
N LEU A 530 -33.22 -15.96 -18.66
CA LEU A 530 -32.77 -14.60 -18.41
C LEU A 530 -32.78 -14.39 -16.90
N LEU A 531 -31.61 -14.21 -16.31
CA LEU A 531 -31.50 -13.88 -14.89
C LEU A 531 -31.46 -12.35 -14.69
N PRO A 532 -31.84 -11.85 -13.51
CA PRO A 532 -31.78 -10.42 -13.18
C PRO A 532 -30.43 -9.77 -13.46
#